data_AF-A0A8S2XML2-F1
#
_entry.id   AF-A0A8S2XML2-F1
#
_cell.length_a   1.000
_cell.length_b   1.000
_cell.length_c   1.000
_cell.angle_alpha   90.00
_cell.angle_beta   90.00
_cell.angle_gamma   90.00
#
_symmetry.space_group_name_H-M   'P 1'
#
loop_
_entity.id
_entity.type
_entity.pdbx_description
1 polymer ?
#
loop_
_entity_poly.entity_id
_entity_poly.type
_entity_poly.pdbx_seq_one_letter_code
_entity_poly.pdbx_strand_id
1 'polypeptide(L)'
;MVPAASTSSTQLIQKAFNAYEYARELKRNNLADIIRQRSRLPSLKQRFARILQCNDVRRCDTFIQRLRNETRQRSLAKDGLFFAAQFGSIRLLDYFLTHWKIDINTQQQSNDNFITTPLLTAITYNQSEAAKFLLFRHADPSVKGQYDNALVTAFHYQSSND
;
A
#
# COMPACT_ATOMS: atom_id res chain seq x y z
N MET A 1 31.54 60.16 1.48
CA MET A 1 31.80 58.71 1.59
C MET A 1 30.82 58.12 2.61
N VAL A 2 29.75 57.51 2.12
CA VAL A 2 28.85 56.67 2.93
C VAL A 2 28.69 55.38 2.14
N PRO A 3 29.06 54.20 2.66
CA PRO A 3 28.87 52.96 1.92
C PRO A 3 27.39 52.59 1.99
N ALA A 4 26.79 52.36 0.82
CA ALA A 4 25.45 51.83 0.69
C ALA A 4 25.42 50.43 1.32
N ALA A 5 24.68 50.29 2.43
CA ALA A 5 24.37 49.00 3.02
C ALA A 5 23.54 48.22 1.99
N SER A 6 24.17 47.22 1.39
CA SER A 6 23.50 46.22 0.58
C SER A 6 22.46 45.52 1.45
N THR A 7 21.19 45.91 1.26
CA THR A 7 20.05 45.10 1.67
C THR A 7 20.23 43.75 0.99
N SER A 8 20.74 42.79 1.74
CA SER A 8 20.72 41.38 1.38
C SER A 8 19.27 40.98 1.42
N SER A 9 18.60 41.24 0.30
CA SER A 9 17.32 40.65 -0.05
C SER A 9 17.46 39.17 0.24
N THR A 10 16.78 38.72 1.29
CA THR A 10 16.58 37.31 1.60
C THR A 10 16.02 36.68 0.33
N GLN A 11 16.92 36.13 -0.49
CA GLN A 11 16.55 35.26 -1.57
C GLN A 11 15.83 34.11 -0.89
N LEU A 12 14.50 34.12 -0.99
CA LEU A 12 13.64 32.98 -0.74
C LEU A 12 14.04 31.93 -1.78
N ILE A 13 15.19 31.29 -1.54
CA ILE A 13 15.60 30.10 -2.25
C ILE A 13 14.53 29.10 -1.87
N GLN A 14 13.70 28.76 -2.85
CA GLN A 14 12.65 27.77 -2.78
C GLN A 14 13.32 26.37 -2.71
N LYS A 15 14.17 26.16 -1.72
CA LYS A 15 14.68 24.85 -1.34
C LYS A 15 13.49 24.11 -0.76
N ALA A 16 13.10 23.01 -1.39
CA ALA A 16 12.10 22.10 -0.86
C ALA A 16 12.68 21.42 0.40
N PHE A 17 12.67 22.15 1.52
CA PHE A 17 13.15 21.63 2.80
C PHE A 17 12.23 20.49 3.23
N ASN A 18 12.84 19.34 3.55
CA ASN A 18 12.12 18.26 4.19
C ASN A 18 11.69 18.72 5.60
N ALA A 19 10.58 18.19 6.13
CA ALA A 19 10.00 18.65 7.40
C ALA A 19 10.99 18.57 8.58
N TYR A 20 11.95 17.63 8.52
CA TYR A 20 13.05 17.52 9.48
C TYR A 20 14.06 18.68 9.36
N GLU A 21 14.47 19.04 8.15
CA GLU A 21 15.42 20.14 7.92
C GLU A 21 14.78 21.48 8.25
N TYR A 22 13.50 21.65 7.93
CA TYR A 22 12.73 22.82 8.31
C TYR A 22 12.62 22.97 9.85
N ALA A 23 12.42 21.87 10.58
CA ALA A 23 12.41 21.88 12.04
C ALA A 23 13.79 22.21 12.65
N ARG A 24 14.90 21.83 11.98
CA ARG A 24 16.26 22.21 12.39
C ARG A 24 16.57 23.67 12.12
N GLU A 25 16.19 24.20 10.96
CA GLU A 25 16.35 25.63 10.62
C GLU A 25 15.61 26.54 11.61
N LEU A 26 14.41 26.13 12.04
CA LEU A 26 13.65 26.82 13.09
C LEU A 26 14.17 26.58 14.51
N LYS A 27 15.31 25.87 14.68
CA LYS A 27 15.91 25.48 15.97
C LYS A 27 14.94 24.74 16.91
N ARG A 28 13.93 24.06 16.37
CA ARG A 28 12.96 23.25 17.13
C ARG A 28 13.48 21.81 17.28
N ASN A 29 14.50 21.63 18.11
CA ASN A 29 15.20 20.36 18.27
C ASN A 29 14.27 19.20 18.69
N ASN A 30 13.38 19.42 19.67
CA ASN A 30 12.41 18.40 20.09
C ASN A 30 11.48 17.96 18.95
N LEU A 31 11.06 18.90 18.10
CA LEU A 31 10.21 18.60 16.94
C LEU A 31 11.01 17.82 15.88
N ALA A 32 12.26 18.23 15.62
CA ALA A 32 13.15 17.52 14.71
C ALA A 32 13.41 16.08 15.17
N ASP A 33 13.60 15.86 16.47
CA ASP A 33 13.79 14.52 17.04
C ASP A 33 12.52 13.67 16.95
N ILE A 34 11.34 14.25 17.20
CA ILE A 34 10.05 13.56 16.99
C ILE A 34 9.87 13.18 15.52
N ILE A 35 10.19 14.07 14.58
CA ILE A 35 10.10 13.81 13.14
C ILE A 35 11.08 12.70 12.74
N ARG A 36 12.31 12.74 13.24
CA ARG A 36 13.36 11.74 12.97
C ARG A 36 13.02 10.37 13.56
N GLN A 37 12.39 10.33 14.73
CA GLN A 37 11.91 9.09 15.31
C GLN A 37 10.71 8.54 14.54
N ARG A 38 9.80 9.40 14.07
CA ARG A 38 8.67 9.00 13.24
C ARG A 38 9.08 8.49 11.86
N SER A 39 10.11 9.06 11.24
CA SER A 39 10.61 8.59 9.95
C SER A 39 11.27 7.20 10.02
N ARG A 40 11.69 6.77 11.22
CA ARG A 40 12.18 5.41 11.47
C ARG A 40 11.07 4.38 11.70
N LEU A 41 9.83 4.82 11.93
CA LEU A 41 8.71 3.89 12.12
C LEU A 41 8.31 3.27 10.79
N PRO A 42 7.99 1.97 10.76
CA PRO A 42 7.45 1.34 9.56
C PRO A 42 6.17 2.07 9.11
N SER A 43 6.02 2.21 7.80
CA SER A 43 4.86 2.87 7.19
C SER A 43 3.57 2.19 7.63
N LEU A 44 2.44 2.90 7.53
CA LEU A 44 1.14 2.34 7.87
C LEU A 44 0.85 1.04 7.09
N LYS A 45 1.21 1.01 5.80
CA LYS A 45 1.11 -0.20 4.95
C LYS A 45 2.01 -1.33 5.47
N GLN A 46 3.26 -1.05 5.83
CA GLN A 46 4.18 -2.07 6.38
C GLN A 46 3.70 -2.63 7.72
N ARG A 47 3.18 -1.77 8.60
CA ARG A 47 2.58 -2.19 9.88
C ARG A 47 1.36 -3.08 9.65
N PHE A 48 0.52 -2.71 8.69
CA PHE A 48 -0.66 -3.48 8.35
C PHE A 48 -0.31 -4.84 7.73
N ALA A 49 0.67 -4.88 6.82
CA ALA A 49 1.17 -6.13 6.22
C ALA A 49 1.63 -7.13 7.29
N ARG A 50 2.36 -6.68 8.33
CA ARG A 50 2.77 -7.54 9.47
C ARG A 50 1.58 -8.12 10.24
N ILE A 51 0.48 -7.39 10.34
CA ILE A 51 -0.73 -7.87 11.04
C ILE A 51 -1.43 -8.93 10.20
N LEU A 52 -1.51 -8.72 8.89
CA LEU A 52 -2.12 -9.66 7.95
C LEU A 52 -1.36 -10.98 7.86
N GLN A 53 -0.03 -10.97 8.03
CA GLN A 53 0.77 -12.19 8.14
C GLN A 53 0.34 -13.10 9.29
N CYS A 54 -0.25 -12.56 10.37
CA CYS A 54 -0.79 -13.37 11.45
C CYS A 54 -2.08 -14.10 11.09
N ASN A 55 -2.68 -13.83 9.92
CA ASN A 55 -3.93 -14.41 9.45
C ASN A 55 -5.10 -14.29 10.45
N ASP A 56 -5.08 -13.23 11.28
CA ASP A 56 -6.06 -12.99 12.35
C ASP A 56 -6.98 -11.83 11.97
N VAL A 57 -8.19 -12.17 11.57
CA VAL A 57 -9.24 -11.23 11.17
C VAL A 57 -9.55 -10.22 12.29
N ARG A 58 -9.54 -10.64 13.56
CA ARG A 58 -9.86 -9.74 14.69
C ARG A 58 -8.80 -8.67 14.87
N ARG A 59 -7.53 -9.03 14.74
CA ARG A 59 -6.41 -8.08 14.77
C ARG A 59 -6.45 -7.13 13.58
N CYS A 60 -6.86 -7.62 12.41
CA CYS A 60 -7.01 -6.78 11.23
C CYS A 60 -8.14 -5.77 11.40
N ASP A 61 -9.32 -6.22 11.84
CA ASP A 61 -10.49 -5.37 12.06
C ASP A 61 -10.20 -4.29 13.12
N THR A 62 -9.69 -4.69 14.29
CA THR A 62 -9.29 -3.73 15.34
C THR A 62 -8.23 -2.73 14.86
N PHE A 63 -7.31 -3.13 13.97
CA PHE A 63 -6.34 -2.19 13.39
C PHE A 63 -7.00 -1.20 12.43
N ILE A 64 -7.92 -1.64 11.58
CA ILE A 64 -8.61 -0.76 10.63
C ILE A 64 -9.55 0.20 11.37
N GLN A 65 -10.32 -0.28 12.36
CA GLN A 65 -11.24 0.53 13.16
C GLN A 65 -10.54 1.64 13.96
N ARG A 66 -9.25 1.48 14.30
CA ARG A 66 -8.46 2.54 14.95
C ARG A 66 -8.20 3.75 14.05
N LEU A 67 -8.41 3.62 12.73
CA LEU A 67 -8.30 4.75 11.81
C LEU A 67 -9.53 5.64 11.92
N ARG A 68 -9.33 6.94 12.20
CA ARG A 68 -10.43 7.90 12.36
C ARG A 68 -11.20 8.25 11.07
N ASN A 69 -10.65 7.93 9.90
CA ASN A 69 -11.21 8.33 8.60
C ASN A 69 -11.73 7.11 7.83
N GLU A 70 -13.02 7.08 7.50
CA GLU A 70 -13.65 6.00 6.73
C GLU A 70 -13.01 5.78 5.35
N THR A 71 -12.60 6.86 4.69
CA THR A 71 -11.88 6.78 3.41
C THR A 71 -10.54 6.06 3.54
N ARG A 72 -9.81 6.32 4.63
CA ARG A 72 -8.55 5.62 4.92
C ARG A 72 -8.79 4.17 5.31
N GLN A 73 -9.87 3.89 6.02
CA GLN A 73 -10.26 2.52 6.35
C GLN A 73 -10.53 1.72 5.08
N ARG A 74 -11.35 2.24 4.17
CA ARG A 74 -11.63 1.58 2.87
C ARG A 74 -10.38 1.41 2.02
N SER A 75 -9.53 2.44 1.92
CA SER A 75 -8.27 2.34 1.19
C SER A 75 -7.35 1.27 1.79
N LEU A 76 -7.27 1.18 3.12
CA LEU A 76 -6.45 0.18 3.78
C LEU A 76 -7.04 -1.23 3.63
N ALA A 77 -8.37 -1.36 3.71
CA ALA A 77 -9.04 -2.64 3.49
C ALA A 77 -8.82 -3.14 2.06
N LYS A 78 -8.83 -2.23 1.07
CA LYS A 78 -8.47 -2.52 -0.32
C LYS A 78 -7.02 -3.02 -0.42
N ASP A 79 -6.06 -2.30 0.15
CA ASP A 79 -4.67 -2.80 0.25
C ASP A 79 -4.61 -4.19 0.92
N GLY A 80 -5.45 -4.43 1.93
CA GLY A 80 -5.56 -5.69 2.66
C GLY A 80 -6.01 -6.86 1.80
N LEU A 81 -6.93 -6.64 0.85
CA LEU A 81 -7.35 -7.65 -0.12
C LEU A 81 -6.17 -8.11 -1.00
N PHE A 82 -5.34 -7.17 -1.47
CA PHE A 82 -4.14 -7.49 -2.24
C PHE A 82 -3.10 -8.26 -1.41
N PHE A 83 -2.84 -7.83 -0.18
CA PHE A 83 -1.95 -8.56 0.72
C PHE A 83 -2.48 -9.96 1.06
N ALA A 84 -3.80 -10.12 1.22
CA ALA A 84 -4.41 -11.44 1.46
C ALA A 84 -4.22 -12.37 0.26
N ALA A 85 -4.38 -11.86 -0.96
CA ALA A 85 -4.08 -12.60 -2.20
C ALA A 85 -2.59 -12.97 -2.28
N GLN A 86 -1.70 -12.03 -1.99
CA GLN A 86 -0.25 -12.24 -1.97
C GLN A 86 0.19 -13.30 -0.95
N PHE A 87 -0.42 -13.33 0.24
CA PHE A 87 -0.11 -14.31 1.28
C PHE A 87 -0.86 -15.64 1.12
N GLY A 88 -1.77 -15.74 0.15
CA GLY A 88 -2.59 -16.95 -0.04
C GLY A 88 -3.66 -17.16 1.04
N SER A 89 -4.01 -16.13 1.82
CA SER A 89 -4.97 -16.28 2.91
C SER A 89 -6.41 -16.18 2.45
N ILE A 90 -7.07 -17.33 2.28
CA ILE A 90 -8.51 -17.43 1.99
C ILE A 90 -9.35 -16.74 3.08
N ARG A 91 -8.96 -16.90 4.35
CA ARG A 91 -9.71 -16.32 5.48
C ARG A 91 -9.73 -14.79 5.42
N LEU A 92 -8.60 -14.16 5.08
CA LEU A 92 -8.53 -12.71 4.93
C LEU A 92 -9.22 -12.25 3.65
N LEU A 93 -9.08 -12.98 2.55
CA LEU A 93 -9.81 -12.70 1.30
C LEU A 93 -11.33 -12.66 1.55
N ASP A 94 -11.87 -13.69 2.18
CA ASP A 94 -13.30 -13.78 2.50
C ASP A 94 -13.74 -12.62 3.40
N TYR A 95 -12.94 -12.29 4.41
CA TYR A 95 -13.22 -11.15 5.29
C TYR A 95 -13.30 -9.82 4.53
N PHE A 96 -12.33 -9.50 3.66
CA PHE A 96 -12.34 -8.25 2.91
C PHE A 96 -13.47 -8.18 1.87
N LEU A 97 -13.80 -9.31 1.23
CA LEU A 97 -14.90 -9.37 0.26
C LEU A 97 -16.27 -9.27 0.92
N THR A 98 -16.49 -9.92 2.07
CA THR A 98 -17.81 -9.98 2.72
C THR A 98 -18.07 -8.81 3.67
N HIS A 99 -17.12 -8.52 4.56
CA HIS A 99 -17.29 -7.49 5.60
C HIS A 99 -17.10 -6.08 5.04
N TRP A 100 -16.05 -5.88 4.23
CA TRP A 100 -15.74 -4.58 3.64
C TRP A 100 -16.40 -4.35 2.28
N LYS A 101 -17.05 -5.39 1.71
CA LYS A 101 -17.76 -5.34 0.42
C LYS A 101 -16.90 -4.75 -0.70
N ILE A 102 -15.62 -5.10 -0.70
CA ILE A 102 -14.68 -4.66 -1.72
C ILE A 102 -14.95 -5.48 -2.98
N ASP A 103 -14.99 -4.81 -4.12
CA ASP A 103 -15.13 -5.48 -5.41
C ASP A 103 -13.96 -6.44 -5.64
N ILE A 104 -14.27 -7.68 -6.01
CA ILE A 104 -13.29 -8.74 -6.26
C ILE A 104 -12.38 -8.41 -7.44
N ASN A 105 -12.86 -7.60 -8.40
CA ASN A 105 -12.12 -7.15 -9.57
C ASN A 105 -11.46 -5.79 -9.37
N THR A 106 -11.40 -5.32 -8.11
CA THR A 106 -10.76 -4.06 -7.77
C THR A 106 -9.33 -4.00 -8.31
N GLN A 107 -9.00 -2.88 -8.95
CA GLN A 107 -7.67 -2.62 -9.47
C GLN A 107 -6.85 -1.73 -8.54
N GLN A 108 -5.55 -2.01 -8.43
CA GLN A 108 -4.60 -1.16 -7.73
C GLN A 108 -3.37 -0.93 -8.58
N GLN A 109 -2.87 0.30 -8.54
CA GLN A 109 -1.59 0.67 -9.14
C GLN A 109 -0.47 0.28 -8.17
N SER A 110 0.44 -0.57 -8.63
CA SER A 110 1.69 -0.88 -7.95
C SER A 110 2.67 0.29 -8.10
N ASN A 111 3.75 0.27 -7.31
CA ASN A 111 4.80 1.30 -7.32
C ASN A 111 5.41 1.51 -8.71
N ASP A 112 5.38 0.48 -9.55
CA ASP A 112 5.94 0.50 -10.90
C ASP A 112 4.91 0.92 -11.97
N ASN A 113 3.84 1.60 -11.57
CA ASN A 113 2.72 2.04 -12.43
C ASN A 113 1.90 0.90 -13.08
N PHE A 114 2.04 -0.32 -12.57
CA PHE A 114 1.30 -1.46 -13.09
C PHE A 114 -0.07 -1.61 -12.43
N ILE A 115 -1.08 -1.91 -13.24
CA ILE A 115 -2.41 -2.26 -12.75
C ILE A 115 -2.41 -3.75 -12.38
N THR A 116 -2.86 -4.06 -11.17
CA THR A 116 -3.05 -5.44 -10.70
C THR A 116 -4.43 -5.63 -10.07
N THR A 117 -4.93 -6.87 -10.12
CA THR A 117 -6.14 -7.34 -9.43
C THR A 117 -5.77 -8.33 -8.32
N PRO A 118 -6.66 -8.61 -7.36
CA PRO A 118 -6.44 -9.66 -6.37
C PRO A 118 -6.12 -11.01 -7.01
N LEU A 119 -6.81 -11.36 -8.11
CA LEU A 119 -6.56 -12.61 -8.84
C LEU A 119 -5.18 -12.64 -9.47
N LEU A 120 -4.78 -11.57 -10.18
CA LEU A 120 -3.43 -11.45 -10.73
C LEU A 120 -2.37 -11.55 -9.63
N THR A 121 -2.61 -10.93 -8.49
CA THR A 121 -1.70 -10.99 -7.34
C THR A 121 -1.58 -12.41 -6.78
N ALA A 122 -2.68 -13.15 -6.64
CA ALA A 122 -2.60 -14.54 -6.21
C ALA A 122 -1.77 -15.40 -7.19
N ILE A 123 -1.93 -15.19 -8.50
CA ILE A 123 -1.21 -15.93 -9.54
C ILE A 123 0.28 -15.57 -9.54
N THR A 124 0.64 -14.29 -9.50
CA THR A 124 2.05 -13.85 -9.54
C THR A 124 2.86 -14.30 -8.32
N TYR A 125 2.20 -14.47 -7.17
CA TYR A 125 2.81 -15.00 -5.95
C TYR A 125 2.64 -16.52 -5.77
N ASN A 126 2.21 -17.24 -6.81
CA ASN A 126 2.01 -18.68 -6.83
C ASN A 126 1.05 -19.22 -5.73
N GLN A 127 0.04 -18.43 -5.39
CA GLN A 127 -0.97 -18.75 -4.37
C GLN A 127 -2.18 -19.45 -5.01
N SER A 128 -1.99 -20.70 -5.42
CA SER A 128 -2.99 -21.48 -6.17
C SER A 128 -4.34 -21.59 -5.47
N GLU A 129 -4.37 -21.83 -4.16
CA GLU A 129 -5.62 -21.94 -3.38
C GLU A 129 -6.36 -20.61 -3.27
N ALA A 130 -5.64 -19.50 -3.13
CA ALA A 130 -6.25 -18.17 -3.16
C ALA A 130 -6.79 -17.81 -4.55
N ALA A 131 -6.07 -18.17 -5.61
CA ALA A 131 -6.54 -17.98 -6.99
C ALA A 131 -7.82 -18.79 -7.27
N LYS A 132 -7.85 -20.07 -6.86
CA LYS A 132 -9.06 -20.92 -6.94
C LYS A 132 -10.23 -20.31 -6.17
N PHE A 133 -9.99 -19.83 -4.94
CA PHE A 133 -11.03 -19.18 -4.14
C PHE A 133 -11.59 -17.92 -4.82
N LEU A 134 -10.72 -17.08 -5.40
CA LEU A 134 -11.14 -15.88 -6.11
C LEU A 134 -11.96 -16.23 -7.36
N LEU A 135 -11.54 -17.23 -8.15
CA LEU A 135 -12.30 -17.71 -9.31
C LEU A 135 -13.65 -18.32 -8.90
N PHE A 136 -13.68 -19.08 -7.80
CA PHE A 136 -14.92 -19.61 -7.24
C PHE A 136 -15.90 -18.51 -6.83
N ARG A 137 -15.38 -17.37 -6.37
CA ARG A 137 -16.16 -16.15 -6.05
C ARG A 137 -16.46 -15.27 -7.27
N HIS A 138 -16.30 -15.79 -8.49
CA HIS A 138 -16.55 -15.09 -9.76
C HIS A 138 -15.61 -13.89 -10.03
N ALA A 139 -14.35 -13.97 -9.59
CA ALA A 139 -13.33 -13.04 -10.07
C ALA A 139 -13.21 -13.15 -11.60
N ASP A 140 -13.17 -12.02 -12.29
CA ASP A 140 -13.06 -11.97 -13.73
C ASP A 140 -11.58 -12.15 -14.15
N PRO A 141 -11.22 -13.25 -14.82
CA PRO A 141 -9.85 -13.51 -15.23
C PRO A 141 -9.46 -12.68 -16.47
N SER A 142 -10.41 -12.03 -17.14
CA SER A 142 -10.15 -11.21 -18.33
C SER A 142 -9.63 -9.81 -18.01
N VAL A 143 -9.70 -9.39 -16.74
CA VAL A 143 -9.23 -8.07 -16.31
C VAL A 143 -7.72 -7.95 -16.57
N LYS A 144 -7.37 -7.03 -17.46
CA LYS A 144 -5.99 -6.80 -17.90
C LYS A 144 -5.17 -6.16 -16.79
N GLY A 145 -4.02 -6.77 -16.51
CA GLY A 145 -2.96 -6.19 -15.68
C GLY A 145 -1.72 -5.83 -16.51
N GLN A 146 -0.55 -5.89 -15.86
CA GLN A 146 0.74 -5.55 -16.45
C GLN A 146 1.12 -6.37 -17.70
N TYR A 147 0.96 -7.68 -17.64
CA TYR A 147 1.47 -8.63 -18.65
C TYR A 147 0.36 -9.14 -19.57
N ASP A 148 -0.81 -8.48 -19.55
CA ASP A 148 -2.12 -8.91 -20.07
C ASP A 148 -3.03 -9.47 -18.96
N ASN A 149 -4.09 -10.19 -19.31
CA ASN A 149 -5.07 -10.68 -18.34
C ASN A 149 -4.56 -11.83 -17.44
N ALA A 150 -5.38 -12.25 -16.46
CA ALA A 150 -5.01 -13.30 -15.51
C ALA A 150 -4.69 -14.64 -16.19
N LEU A 151 -5.35 -14.94 -17.32
CA LEU A 151 -5.12 -16.16 -18.09
C LEU A 151 -3.71 -16.17 -18.72
N VAL A 152 -3.35 -15.10 -19.43
CA VAL A 152 -2.02 -14.98 -20.06
C VAL A 152 -0.91 -15.03 -19.00
N THR A 153 -1.12 -14.34 -17.88
CA THR A 153 -0.19 -14.37 -16.75
C THR A 153 -0.05 -15.79 -16.19
N ALA A 154 -1.15 -16.51 -15.98
CA ALA A 154 -1.12 -17.89 -15.49
C ALA A 154 -0.38 -18.84 -16.46
N PHE A 155 -0.57 -18.68 -17.77
CA PHE A 155 0.13 -19.48 -18.79
C PHE A 155 1.64 -19.24 -18.75
N HIS A 156 2.10 -17.98 -18.66
CA HIS A 156 3.53 -17.68 -18.58
C HIS A 156 4.21 -18.33 -17.36
N TYR A 157 3.55 -18.32 -16.20
CA TYR A 157 4.10 -18.90 -14.98
C TYR A 157 4.01 -20.44 -14.93
N GLN A 158 3.07 -21.07 -15.65
CA GLN A 158 3.07 -22.52 -15.83
C GLN A 158 4.29 -22.97 -16.64
N SER A 159 4.58 -22.29 -17.75
CA SER A 159 5.71 -22.65 -18.62
C SER A 159 7.09 -22.37 -18.04
N SER A 160 7.20 -21.54 -17.00
CA SER A 160 8.48 -21.26 -16.33
C SER A 160 8.80 -22.20 -15.17
N ASN A 161 7.85 -23.04 -14.75
CA ASN A 161 8.00 -23.97 -13.63
C ASN A 161 8.21 -25.44 -14.07
N ASP A 162 8.35 -25.69 -15.37
CA ASP A 162 8.83 -26.96 -15.96
C ASP A 162 10.36 -26.93 -16.16
#